data_AF-A0A2I1GQD2-F1
#
_entry.id   AF-A0A2I1GQD2-F1
#
_cell.length_a   1.000
_cell.length_b   1.000
_cell.length_c   1.000
_cell.angle_alpha   90.00
_cell.angle_beta   90.00
_cell.angle_gamma   90.00
#
_symmetry.space_group_name_H-M   'P 1'
#
loop_
_entity.id
_entity.type
_entity.pdbx_description
1 polymer ?
#
loop_
_entity_poly.entity_id
_entity_poly.type
_entity_poly.pdbx_seq_one_letter_code
_entity_poly.pdbx_strand_id
1 'polypeptide(L)'
;MDSGIEHVSNLMGKYLLSGWVLTDTVCSTPNCHVPLFRSKDSTIWFCVLCDKEPGKLKSQTKQPNISPLPTMINGTDDNDKFNNKVGSIQQPSSQFDLDNMKDDKNDELQQLKIQRDQSQRASHLIGQNLLQG
;
A
#
# COMPACT_ATOMS: atom_id res chain seq x y z
N MET A 1 -12.56 -24.64 -5.77
CA MET A 1 -12.15 -24.94 -4.38
C MET A 1 -11.42 -23.70 -3.85
N ASP A 2 -12.07 -22.86 -3.04
CA ASP A 2 -11.64 -21.45 -2.93
C ASP A 2 -11.42 -20.96 -1.49
N SER A 3 -11.85 -21.75 -0.49
CA SER A 3 -11.78 -21.41 0.95
C SER A 3 -10.35 -21.15 1.49
N GLY A 4 -9.30 -21.51 0.73
CA GLY A 4 -7.92 -21.22 1.10
C GLY A 4 -7.54 -19.73 1.00
N ILE A 5 -8.08 -18.99 0.02
CA ILE A 5 -7.73 -17.57 -0.19
C ILE A 5 -8.37 -16.67 0.88
N GLU A 6 -9.63 -16.96 1.21
CA GLU A 6 -10.41 -16.20 2.20
C GLU A 6 -9.70 -16.11 3.56
N HIS A 7 -9.07 -17.21 3.99
CA HIS A 7 -8.33 -17.28 5.26
C HIS A 7 -7.14 -16.31 5.28
N VAL A 8 -6.41 -16.17 4.16
CA VAL A 8 -5.27 -15.25 4.04
C VAL A 8 -5.73 -13.81 4.16
N SER A 9 -6.75 -13.42 3.38
CA SER A 9 -7.31 -12.07 3.39
C SER A 9 -7.86 -11.67 4.76
N ASN A 10 -8.59 -12.57 5.43
CA ASN A 10 -9.13 -12.34 6.77
C ASN A 10 -8.01 -12.19 7.81
N LEU A 11 -6.94 -12.98 7.72
CA LEU A 11 -5.80 -12.89 8.62
C LEU A 11 -4.98 -11.61 8.41
N MET A 12 -4.78 -11.18 7.16
CA MET A 12 -4.18 -9.87 6.85
C MET A 12 -5.04 -8.72 7.39
N GLY A 13 -6.36 -8.77 7.18
CA GLY A 13 -7.31 -7.79 7.69
C GLY A 13 -7.24 -7.64 9.21
N LYS A 14 -7.17 -8.76 9.95
CA LYS A 14 -6.96 -8.77 11.41
C LYS A 14 -5.71 -7.97 11.81
N TYR A 15 -4.57 -8.16 11.14
CA TYR A 15 -3.33 -7.46 11.49
C TYR A 15 -3.35 -5.97 11.11
N LEU A 16 -3.90 -5.62 9.94
CA LEU A 16 -4.10 -4.22 9.54
C LEU A 16 -4.98 -3.46 10.54
N LEU A 17 -6.13 -4.04 10.92
CA LEU A 17 -7.04 -3.48 11.93
C LEU A 17 -6.42 -3.43 13.33
N SER A 18 -5.44 -4.30 13.61
CA SER A 18 -4.63 -4.28 14.84
C SER A 18 -3.46 -3.28 14.79
N GLY A 19 -3.38 -2.43 13.75
CA GLY A 19 -2.37 -1.38 13.63
C GLY A 19 -0.98 -1.86 13.16
N TRP A 20 -0.87 -3.05 12.56
CA TRP A 20 0.35 -3.51 11.91
C TRP A 20 0.46 -2.96 10.49
N VAL A 21 1.69 -2.76 10.02
CA VAL A 21 1.97 -2.16 8.72
C VAL A 21 2.39 -3.24 7.73
N LEU A 22 1.60 -3.44 6.68
CA LEU A 22 1.99 -4.21 5.50
C LEU A 22 3.19 -3.51 4.84
N THR A 23 4.21 -4.27 4.46
CA THR A 23 5.41 -3.75 3.78
C THR A 23 5.44 -4.13 2.30
N ASP A 24 6.39 -3.56 1.57
CA ASP A 24 6.77 -3.93 0.20
C ASP A 24 7.64 -5.19 0.13
N THR A 25 8.22 -5.61 1.26
CA THR A 25 9.15 -6.74 1.34
C THR A 25 8.38 -8.07 1.39
N VAL A 26 8.67 -8.98 0.47
CA VAL A 26 8.02 -10.30 0.38
C VAL A 26 8.68 -11.32 1.31
N CYS A 27 7.91 -12.28 1.82
CA CYS A 27 8.44 -13.38 2.62
C CYS A 27 9.50 -14.22 1.87
N SER A 28 10.62 -14.51 2.55
CA SER A 28 11.72 -15.31 1.98
C SER A 28 11.45 -16.82 1.92
N THR A 29 10.29 -17.29 2.37
CA THR A 29 9.93 -18.72 2.33
C THR A 29 9.58 -19.13 0.90
N PRO A 30 10.18 -20.21 0.34
CA PRO A 30 9.88 -20.63 -1.03
C PRO A 30 8.38 -20.93 -1.22
N ASN A 31 7.84 -20.50 -2.36
CA ASN A 31 6.41 -20.52 -2.70
C ASN A 31 5.50 -19.61 -1.84
N CYS A 32 6.04 -18.73 -1.00
CA CYS A 32 5.26 -17.74 -0.26
C CYS A 32 5.42 -16.33 -0.84
N HIS A 33 4.41 -15.84 -1.55
CA HIS A 33 4.40 -14.48 -2.14
C HIS A 33 3.67 -13.45 -1.26
N VAL A 34 3.57 -13.72 0.05
CA VAL A 34 2.93 -12.83 1.02
C VAL A 34 3.90 -11.72 1.46
N PRO A 35 3.50 -10.44 1.47
CA PRO A 35 4.31 -9.38 2.05
C PRO A 35 4.44 -9.52 3.57
N LEU A 36 5.60 -9.12 4.10
CA LEU A 36 5.85 -9.07 5.53
C LEU A 36 5.03 -7.95 6.17
N PHE A 37 4.56 -8.21 7.39
CA PHE A 37 4.00 -7.21 8.28
C PHE A 37 5.08 -6.78 9.27
N ARG A 38 5.20 -5.46 9.50
CA ARG A 38 6.01 -4.89 10.59
C ARG A 38 5.15 -4.28 11.68
N SER A 39 5.66 -4.29 12.91
CA SER A 39 5.07 -3.56 14.03
C SER A 39 5.20 -2.04 13.82
N LYS A 40 4.40 -1.24 14.55
CA LYS A 40 4.38 0.23 14.41
C LYS A 40 5.74 0.89 14.71
N ASP A 41 6.50 0.30 15.61
CA ASP A 41 7.87 0.67 16.00
C ASP A 41 8.95 -0.02 15.12
N SER A 42 8.55 -0.88 14.17
CA SER A 42 9.42 -1.63 13.25
C SER A 42 10.36 -2.64 13.89
N THR A 43 10.19 -2.98 15.16
CA THR A 43 11.03 -3.94 15.90
C THR A 43 10.73 -5.39 15.57
N ILE A 44 9.51 -5.70 15.12
CA ILE A 44 9.06 -7.04 14.74
C ILE A 44 8.65 -7.04 13.28
N TRP A 45 9.16 -8.00 12.50
CA TRP A 45 8.79 -8.26 11.11
C TRP A 45 8.44 -9.74 10.97
N PHE A 46 7.32 -10.08 10.31
CA PHE A 46 6.88 -11.47 10.15
C PHE A 46 5.93 -11.67 8.96
N CYS A 47 5.86 -12.89 8.43
CA CYS A 47 4.86 -13.34 7.45
C CYS A 47 3.67 -13.98 8.16
N VAL A 48 2.45 -13.52 7.85
CA VAL A 48 1.22 -14.02 8.49
C VAL A 48 0.89 -15.49 8.22
N LEU A 49 1.53 -16.13 7.24
CA LEU A 49 1.33 -17.55 6.91
C LEU A 49 2.48 -18.48 7.34
N CYS A 50 3.72 -17.98 7.33
CA CYS A 50 4.91 -18.79 7.61
C CYS A 50 5.36 -18.71 9.07
N ASP A 51 5.20 -17.53 9.70
CA ASP A 51 5.68 -17.27 11.04
C ASP A 51 4.59 -17.48 12.10
N LYS A 52 5.02 -17.68 13.35
CA LYS A 52 4.11 -17.79 14.50
C LYS A 52 3.68 -16.39 14.95
N GLU A 53 2.45 -16.26 15.47
CA GLU A 53 1.92 -14.95 15.88
C GLU A 53 2.91 -14.21 16.82
N PRO A 54 3.26 -12.95 16.52
CA PRO A 54 4.23 -12.19 17.29
C PRO A 54 3.75 -11.97 18.73
N GLY A 55 4.69 -11.98 19.67
CA GLY A 55 4.40 -11.88 21.12
C GLY A 55 4.03 -13.21 21.80
N LYS A 56 3.73 -14.30 21.07
CA LYS A 56 3.42 -15.62 21.66
C LYS A 56 4.65 -16.52 21.89
N LEU A 57 5.81 -15.93 22.18
CA LEU A 57 7.02 -16.67 22.55
C LEU A 57 7.04 -16.98 24.06
N LYS A 58 6.63 -18.21 24.42
CA LYS A 58 7.18 -18.84 25.64
C LYS A 58 8.62 -19.26 25.33
N SER A 59 9.56 -18.80 26.15
CA SER A 59 11.00 -19.00 25.93
C SER A 59 11.38 -20.48 25.79
N GLN A 60 11.87 -20.87 24.61
CA GLN A 60 12.64 -22.10 24.43
C GLN A 60 13.95 -21.77 23.71
N THR A 61 15.01 -21.66 24.49
CA THR A 61 16.35 -21.25 24.06
C THR A 61 17.02 -22.38 23.28
N LYS A 62 17.38 -22.12 22.00
CA LYS A 62 18.43 -22.89 21.33
C LYS A 62 19.15 -22.07 20.24
N GLN A 63 20.15 -21.31 20.67
CA GLN A 63 21.18 -20.76 19.78
C GLN A 63 22.18 -21.85 19.37
N PRO A 64 22.75 -21.76 18.16
CA PRO A 64 24.10 -22.24 17.86
C PRO A 64 25.08 -21.09 17.55
N ASN A 65 26.35 -21.27 17.92
CA ASN A 65 27.46 -20.30 17.81
C ASN A 65 28.62 -20.99 17.05
N ILE A 66 29.56 -20.38 16.31
CA ILE A 66 30.01 -18.97 16.13
C ILE A 66 30.26 -18.77 14.59
N SER A 67 30.93 -17.78 13.97
CA SER A 67 31.78 -16.63 14.36
C SER A 67 31.82 -15.58 13.22
N PRO A 68 32.18 -14.30 13.45
CA PRO A 68 32.34 -13.29 12.40
C PRO A 68 33.75 -13.24 11.79
N LEU A 69 33.87 -12.73 10.55
CA LEU A 69 35.14 -12.29 9.93
C LEU A 69 34.85 -11.12 8.95
N PRO A 70 35.68 -10.07 8.86
CA PRO A 70 35.37 -8.86 8.08
C PRO A 70 36.00 -8.85 6.67
N THR A 71 35.42 -8.04 5.79
CA THR A 71 36.06 -7.55 4.54
C THR A 71 35.81 -6.03 4.42
N MET A 72 36.74 -5.34 3.77
CA MET A 72 36.83 -3.87 3.78
C MET A 72 35.74 -3.14 3.01
N ILE A 73 35.47 -1.91 3.48
CA ILE A 73 34.96 -0.81 2.66
C ILE A 73 35.88 -0.51 1.46
N ASN A 74 35.28 -0.11 0.35
CA ASN A 74 35.84 0.89 -0.56
C ASN A 74 34.67 1.59 -1.26
N GLY A 75 34.71 2.92 -1.33
CA GLY A 75 33.61 3.72 -1.87
C GLY A 75 33.78 4.06 -3.35
N THR A 76 32.67 4.42 -3.97
CA THR A 76 32.62 5.34 -5.11
C THR A 76 31.64 6.44 -4.73
N ASP A 77 32.14 7.67 -4.58
CA ASP A 77 31.27 8.84 -4.59
C ASP A 77 30.57 8.93 -5.95
N ASP A 78 29.28 9.23 -5.95
CA ASP A 78 28.71 10.15 -6.94
C ASP A 78 27.44 10.80 -6.39
N ASN A 79 27.19 12.04 -6.81
CA ASN A 79 25.98 12.76 -6.42
C ASN A 79 24.77 12.25 -7.20
N ASP A 80 23.60 12.18 -6.56
CA ASP A 80 22.49 12.94 -7.13
C ASP A 80 21.44 13.44 -6.12
N LYS A 81 20.80 14.55 -6.46
CA LYS A 81 20.09 15.47 -5.56
C LYS A 81 18.58 15.38 -5.78
N PHE A 82 17.95 14.33 -5.25
CA PHE A 82 16.51 14.15 -5.38
C PHE A 82 15.71 15.05 -4.42
N ASN A 83 15.33 16.22 -4.96
CA ASN A 83 14.53 17.23 -4.28
C ASN A 83 13.10 16.72 -4.00
N ASN A 84 12.54 17.07 -2.83
CA ASN A 84 11.14 16.79 -2.47
C ASN A 84 10.17 17.48 -3.46
N LYS A 85 9.69 16.73 -4.46
CA LYS A 85 8.62 17.18 -5.36
C LYS A 85 7.29 16.61 -4.89
N VAL A 86 6.44 17.47 -4.34
CA VAL A 86 5.04 17.11 -4.04
C VAL A 86 4.41 16.50 -5.28
N GLY A 87 3.83 15.32 -5.13
CA GLY A 87 3.20 14.56 -6.19
C GLY A 87 1.97 15.29 -6.73
N SER A 88 2.17 16.08 -7.78
CA SER A 88 1.07 16.53 -8.63
C SER A 88 0.34 15.28 -9.13
N ILE A 89 -0.99 15.23 -8.92
CA ILE A 89 -1.83 14.11 -9.34
C ILE A 89 -1.65 13.93 -10.84
N GLN A 90 -1.01 12.83 -11.24
CA GLN A 90 -0.88 12.48 -12.64
C GLN A 90 -2.26 12.03 -13.13
N GLN A 91 -2.80 12.72 -14.13
CA GLN A 91 -3.94 12.19 -14.86
C GLN A 91 -3.54 10.83 -15.47
N PRO A 92 -4.38 9.80 -15.38
CA PRO A 92 -4.10 8.54 -16.07
C PRO A 92 -4.05 8.82 -17.58
N SER A 93 -2.88 8.63 -18.20
CA SER A 93 -2.71 8.69 -19.64
C SER A 93 -3.38 7.46 -20.25
N SER A 94 -4.68 7.58 -20.52
CA SER A 94 -5.52 6.48 -21.00
C SER A 94 -5.16 6.12 -22.44
N GLN A 95 -4.28 5.14 -22.60
CA GLN A 95 -4.00 4.48 -23.86
C GLN A 95 -5.19 3.57 -24.20
N PHE A 96 -6.21 4.15 -24.83
CA PHE A 96 -7.36 3.43 -25.38
C PHE A 96 -7.10 3.06 -26.85
N ASP A 97 -7.44 1.81 -27.22
CA ASP A 97 -7.27 1.31 -28.58
C ASP A 97 -8.18 2.04 -29.58
N LEU A 98 -7.63 2.36 -30.75
CA LEU A 98 -8.20 3.33 -31.70
C LEU A 98 -9.25 2.72 -32.66
N ASP A 99 -10.06 1.77 -32.19
CA ASP A 99 -10.95 0.95 -33.03
C ASP A 99 -12.43 1.04 -32.64
N ASN A 100 -12.98 2.26 -32.60
CA ASN A 100 -14.33 2.53 -33.13
C ASN A 100 -14.60 4.02 -33.38
N MET A 101 -15.33 4.34 -34.46
CA MET A 101 -15.85 5.68 -34.72
C MET A 101 -17.37 5.72 -34.57
N LYS A 102 -17.88 6.62 -33.71
CA LYS A 102 -18.75 7.77 -34.09
C LYS A 102 -19.21 8.63 -32.89
N ASP A 103 -19.30 9.93 -33.14
CA ASP A 103 -20.09 11.02 -32.51
C ASP A 103 -20.15 11.28 -30.97
N ASP A 104 -19.70 10.42 -30.07
CA ASP A 104 -19.99 10.55 -28.62
C ASP A 104 -19.25 11.65 -27.80
N LYS A 105 -18.48 12.56 -28.44
CA LYS A 105 -17.64 13.54 -27.70
C LYS A 105 -18.40 14.64 -26.97
N ASN A 106 -19.66 14.88 -27.30
CA ASN A 106 -20.48 15.90 -26.65
C ASN A 106 -20.96 15.46 -25.26
N ASP A 107 -21.29 14.18 -25.13
CA ASP A 107 -22.07 13.68 -23.99
C ASP A 107 -21.17 13.27 -22.82
N GLU A 108 -19.91 12.92 -23.05
CA GLU A 108 -18.87 12.84 -22.01
C GLU A 108 -18.63 14.22 -21.36
N LEU A 109 -18.49 15.28 -22.17
CA LEU A 109 -18.28 16.64 -21.65
C LEU A 109 -19.50 17.15 -20.87
N GLN A 110 -20.72 16.79 -21.28
CA GLN A 110 -21.95 17.08 -20.53
C GLN A 110 -21.98 16.32 -19.20
N GLN A 111 -21.66 15.03 -19.16
CA GLN A 111 -21.58 14.25 -17.92
C GLN A 111 -20.56 14.84 -16.94
N LEU A 112 -19.36 15.20 -17.43
CA LEU A 112 -18.33 15.89 -16.64
C LEU A 112 -18.77 17.30 -16.18
N LYS A 113 -19.64 17.99 -16.93
CA LYS A 113 -20.24 19.27 -16.52
C LYS A 113 -21.24 19.05 -15.37
N ILE A 114 -22.14 18.07 -15.51
CA ILE A 114 -23.18 17.72 -14.54
C ILE A 114 -22.57 17.31 -13.20
N GLN A 115 -21.59 16.40 -13.19
CA GLN A 115 -20.95 15.92 -11.97
C GLN A 115 -20.25 17.04 -11.17
N ARG A 116 -19.63 18.00 -11.87
CA ARG A 116 -19.00 19.18 -11.26
C ARG A 116 -20.05 20.12 -10.65
N ASP A 117 -21.13 20.39 -11.36
CA ASP A 117 -22.22 21.27 -10.92
C ASP A 117 -22.95 20.68 -9.69
N GLN A 118 -23.24 19.38 -9.69
CA GLN A 118 -23.78 18.65 -8.53
C GLN A 118 -22.86 18.79 -7.30
N SER A 119 -21.56 18.58 -7.47
CA SER A 119 -20.57 18.69 -6.40
C SER A 119 -20.51 20.13 -5.84
N GLN A 120 -20.50 21.14 -6.72
CA GLN A 120 -20.48 22.56 -6.32
C GLN A 120 -21.74 22.97 -5.54
N ARG A 121 -22.94 22.54 -5.97
CA ARG A 121 -24.20 22.79 -5.23
C ARG A 121 -24.18 22.13 -3.86
N ALA A 122 -23.74 20.86 -3.77
CA ALA A 122 -23.67 20.14 -2.51
C ALA A 122 -22.73 20.82 -1.51
N SER A 123 -21.50 21.16 -1.92
CA SER A 123 -20.54 21.88 -1.06
C SER A 123 -21.05 23.25 -0.61
N HIS A 124 -21.77 23.98 -1.47
CA HIS A 124 -22.36 25.28 -1.12
C HIS A 124 -23.46 25.15 -0.05
N LEU A 125 -24.37 24.19 -0.20
CA LEU A 125 -25.43 23.93 0.78
C LEU A 125 -24.87 23.46 2.13
N ILE A 126 -23.85 22.60 2.12
CA ILE A 126 -23.16 22.16 3.35
C ILE A 126 -22.51 23.35 4.05
N GLY A 127 -21.78 24.20 3.31
CA GLY A 127 -21.14 25.40 3.87
C GLY A 127 -22.14 26.41 4.44
N GLN A 128 -23.30 26.58 3.81
CA GLN A 128 -24.36 27.46 4.32
C GLN A 128 -24.99 26.95 5.62
N ASN A 129 -25.28 25.64 5.72
CA ASN A 129 -25.82 25.04 6.95
C ASN A 129 -24.79 25.08 8.10
N LEU A 130 -23.50 24.88 7.81
CA LEU A 130 -22.42 24.92 8.80
C LEU A 130 -22.18 26.32 9.39
N LEU A 131 -22.69 27.38 8.74
CA LEU A 131 -22.62 28.78 9.20
C LEU A 131 -23.90 29.25 9.91
N GLN A 132 -24.89 28.36 10.13
CA GLN A 132 -26.17 28.67 10.78
C GLN A 132 -26.37 27.94 12.12
N GLY A 133 -25.33 27.28 12.64
CA GLY A 133 -25.27 26.65 13.97
C GLY A 133 -24.24 27.30 14.87
#